data_AF-A0A6B2ULR2-F1
#
_entry.id   AF-A0A6B2ULR2-F1
#
_cell.length_a   1.000
_cell.length_b   1.000
_cell.length_c   1.000
_cell.angle_alpha   90.00
_cell.angle_beta   90.00
_cell.angle_gamma   90.00
#
_symmetry.space_group_name_H-M   'P 1'
#
loop_
_entity.id
_entity.type
_entity.pdbx_description
1 polymer ?
#
loop_
_entity_poly.entity_id
_entity_poly.type
_entity_poly.pdbx_seq_one_letter_code
_entity_poly.pdbx_strand_id
1 'polypeptide(L)'
;MRYLEDRFACAASCRTAATLTARHCGTPAAEPSVLRALRCVEVCDSTARLLGAEPLLDPEDDELRFRLDWCRTTCLDCAAHCARLPGAEDAVAACRACAASCARFLATLAAR
;
A
#
# COMPACT_ATOMS: atom_id res chain seq x y z
N MET A 1 1.08 -9.42 20.71
CA MET A 1 0.52 -8.06 20.47
C MET A 1 1.06 -7.45 19.18
N ARG A 2 2.39 -7.36 18.99
CA ARG A 2 3.05 -6.74 17.82
C ARG A 2 2.49 -7.11 16.45
N TYR A 3 2.18 -8.38 16.20
CA TYR A 3 1.58 -8.82 14.92
C TYR A 3 0.27 -8.10 14.58
N LEU A 4 -0.67 -8.00 15.54
CA LEU A 4 -1.96 -7.36 15.29
C LEU A 4 -1.80 -5.84 15.12
N GLU A 5 -0.91 -5.23 15.92
CA GLU A 5 -0.61 -3.80 15.82
C GLU A 5 -0.02 -3.45 14.44
N ASP A 6 0.98 -4.21 13.99
CA ASP A 6 1.61 -3.99 12.69
C ASP A 6 0.67 -4.27 11.54
N ARG A 7 -0.15 -5.34 11.65
CA ARG A 7 -1.19 -5.68 10.69
C ARG A 7 -2.19 -4.55 10.51
N PHE A 8 -2.80 -4.06 11.59
CA PHE A 8 -3.82 -3.00 11.49
C PHE A 8 -3.22 -1.65 11.11
N ALA A 9 -2.00 -1.34 11.56
CA ALA A 9 -1.28 -0.15 11.09
C ALA A 9 -0.97 -0.21 9.59
N CYS A 10 -0.61 -1.40 9.07
CA CYS A 10 -0.43 -1.63 7.65
C CYS A 10 -1.74 -1.48 6.87
N ALA A 11 -2.83 -2.07 7.36
CA ALA A 11 -4.16 -1.94 6.76
C ALA A 11 -4.61 -0.46 6.65
N ALA A 12 -4.42 0.31 7.72
CA ALA A 12 -4.75 1.74 7.74
C ALA A 12 -3.90 2.53 6.74
N SER A 13 -2.59 2.26 6.68
CA SER A 13 -1.68 2.94 5.75
C SER A 13 -2.02 2.63 4.28
N CYS A 14 -2.36 1.37 3.98
CA CYS A 14 -2.81 0.95 2.65
C CYS A 14 -4.08 1.69 2.23
N ARG A 15 -5.07 1.79 3.13
CA ARG A 15 -6.32 2.52 2.86
C ARG A 15 -6.10 4.00 2.58
N THR A 16 -5.22 4.64 3.35
CA THR A 16 -4.85 6.04 3.16
C THR A 16 -4.13 6.26 1.82
N ALA A 17 -3.18 5.38 1.47
CA ALA A 17 -2.47 5.46 0.19
C ALA A 17 -3.41 5.28 -1.00
N ALA A 18 -4.33 4.30 -0.96
CA ALA A 18 -5.34 4.11 -1.99
C ALA A 18 -6.21 5.37 -2.17
N THR A 19 -6.69 5.93 -1.06
CA THR A 19 -7.58 7.11 -1.07
C THR A 19 -6.90 8.34 -1.65
N LEU A 20 -5.68 8.67 -1.20
CA LEU A 20 -4.98 9.87 -1.65
C LEU A 20 -4.44 9.71 -3.07
N THR A 21 -3.97 8.53 -3.46
CA THR A 21 -3.56 8.29 -4.85
C THR A 21 -4.73 8.45 -5.82
N ALA A 22 -5.91 7.91 -5.47
CA ALA A 22 -7.12 8.06 -6.30
C ALA A 22 -7.52 9.54 -6.45
N ARG A 23 -7.42 10.32 -5.38
CA ARG A 23 -7.78 11.76 -5.37
C ARG A 23 -6.81 12.62 -6.18
N HIS A 24 -5.51 12.40 -6.02
CA HIS A 24 -4.48 13.33 -6.50
C HIS A 24 -3.79 12.87 -7.79
N CYS A 25 -3.81 11.58 -8.12
CA CYS A 25 -3.10 11.02 -9.28
C CYS A 25 -4.05 10.33 -10.31
N GLY A 26 -5.38 10.39 -10.11
CA GLY A 26 -6.38 9.63 -10.87
C GLY A 26 -7.15 10.39 -11.98
N THR A 27 -6.63 11.48 -12.53
CA THR A 27 -7.39 12.27 -13.53
C THR A 27 -7.37 11.62 -14.92
N PRO A 28 -8.51 11.52 -15.64
CA PRO A 28 -8.68 10.73 -16.85
C PRO A 28 -8.16 11.46 -18.10
N ALA A 29 -6.84 11.50 -18.27
CA ALA A 29 -6.25 11.48 -19.60
C ALA A 29 -5.51 10.16 -19.69
N ALA A 30 -5.78 9.34 -20.72
CA ALA A 30 -5.29 7.96 -20.87
C ALA A 30 -3.77 7.87 -21.14
N GLU A 31 -2.97 8.56 -20.33
CA GLU A 31 -1.54 8.44 -20.30
C GLU A 31 -1.14 7.24 -19.43
N PRO A 32 -0.03 6.54 -19.75
CA PRO A 32 0.53 5.45 -18.95
C PRO A 32 0.72 5.79 -17.45
N SER A 33 0.76 7.08 -17.11
CA SER A 33 0.79 7.62 -15.74
C SER A 33 -0.44 7.27 -14.91
N VAL A 34 -1.64 7.42 -15.47
CA VAL A 34 -2.90 7.17 -14.77
C VAL A 34 -3.06 5.69 -14.45
N LEU A 35 -2.67 4.82 -15.40
CA LEU A 35 -2.69 3.37 -15.19
C LEU A 35 -1.76 2.94 -14.05
N ARG A 36 -0.61 3.61 -13.87
CA ARG A 36 0.31 3.35 -12.75
C ARG A 36 -0.31 3.77 -11.40
N ALA A 37 -0.93 4.95 -11.35
CA ALA A 37 -1.63 5.40 -10.14
C ALA A 37 -2.81 4.48 -9.78
N LEU A 38 -3.61 4.07 -10.78
CA LEU A 38 -4.72 3.12 -10.59
C LEU A 38 -4.25 1.77 -10.07
N ARG A 39 -3.13 1.23 -10.59
CA ARG A 39 -2.53 0.00 -10.06
C ARG A 39 -2.20 0.14 -8.56
N CYS A 40 -1.65 1.27 -8.14
CA CYS A 40 -1.37 1.51 -6.73
C CYS A 40 -2.64 1.54 -5.89
N VAL A 41 -3.70 2.19 -6.38
CA VAL A 41 -5.02 2.21 -5.73
C VAL A 41 -5.57 0.79 -5.54
N GLU A 42 -5.58 -0.03 -6.58
CA GLU A 42 -6.11 -1.40 -6.55
C GLU A 42 -5.30 -2.31 -5.60
N VAL A 43 -3.97 -2.24 -5.68
CA VAL A 43 -3.09 -3.04 -4.83
C VAL A 43 -3.24 -2.64 -3.37
N CYS A 44 -3.29 -1.34 -3.07
CA CYS A 44 -3.45 -0.86 -1.71
C CYS A 44 -4.84 -1.17 -1.15
N ASP A 45 -5.93 -0.99 -1.91
CA ASP A 45 -7.28 -1.31 -1.45
C ASP A 45 -7.45 -2.80 -1.18
N SER A 46 -7.00 -3.67 -2.10
CA SER A 46 -7.07 -5.12 -1.90
C SER A 46 -6.25 -5.58 -0.70
N THR A 47 -5.06 -5.01 -0.49
CA THR A 47 -4.21 -5.30 0.69
C THR A 47 -4.87 -4.81 1.98
N ALA A 48 -5.44 -3.60 1.99
CA ALA A 48 -6.14 -3.06 3.15
C ALA A 48 -7.35 -3.94 3.57
N ARG A 49 -8.10 -4.46 2.60
CA ARG A 49 -9.22 -5.38 2.84
C ARG A 49 -8.74 -6.72 3.39
N LEU A 50 -7.71 -7.31 2.78
CA LEU A 50 -7.11 -8.56 3.25
C LEU A 50 -6.65 -8.45 4.72
N LEU A 51 -5.88 -7.42 5.03
CA LEU A 51 -5.36 -7.20 6.39
C LEU A 51 -6.44 -6.83 7.40
N GLY A 52 -7.56 -6.26 6.96
CA GLY A 52 -8.69 -5.91 7.82
C GLY A 52 -9.72 -7.04 8.02
N ALA A 53 -9.62 -8.14 7.27
CA ALA A 53 -10.60 -9.22 7.31
C ALA A 53 -10.38 -10.18 8.50
N GLU A 54 -11.48 -10.73 9.02
CA GLU A 54 -11.49 -11.89 9.91
C GLU A 54 -11.85 -13.15 9.11
N PRO A 55 -11.29 -14.34 9.45
CA PRO A 55 -10.39 -14.62 10.57
C PRO A 55 -8.95 -14.12 10.36
N LEU A 56 -8.14 -14.17 11.42
CA LEU A 56 -6.71 -13.87 11.34
C LEU A 56 -6.01 -14.71 10.27
N LEU A 57 -4.99 -14.11 9.64
CA LEU A 57 -4.22 -14.71 8.56
C LEU A 57 -3.08 -15.49 9.20
N ASP A 58 -2.73 -16.62 8.60
CA ASP A 58 -1.58 -17.40 9.02
C ASP A 58 -0.30 -16.56 8.86
N PRO A 59 0.51 -16.35 9.92
CA PRO A 59 1.79 -15.67 9.81
C PRO A 59 2.78 -16.36 8.85
N GLU A 60 2.62 -17.67 8.62
CA GLU A 60 3.46 -18.47 7.73
C GLU A 60 3.00 -18.43 6.26
N ASP A 61 1.91 -17.72 5.96
CA ASP A 61 1.35 -17.60 4.61
C ASP A 61 2.29 -16.85 3.64
N ASP A 62 2.85 -17.57 2.68
CA ASP A 62 3.71 -17.02 1.64
C ASP A 62 2.96 -16.07 0.68
N GLU A 63 1.65 -16.26 0.47
CA GLU A 63 0.83 -15.35 -0.32
C GLU A 63 0.69 -14.01 0.41
N LEU A 64 0.59 -14.01 1.75
CA LEU A 64 0.58 -12.77 2.53
C LEU A 64 1.91 -12.02 2.41
N ARG A 65 3.05 -12.72 2.50
CA ARG A 65 4.37 -12.10 2.32
C ARG A 65 4.52 -11.53 0.91
N PHE A 66 4.14 -12.29 -0.11
CA PHE A 66 4.15 -11.85 -1.49
C PHE A 66 3.28 -10.60 -1.68
N ARG A 67 2.05 -10.62 -1.16
CA ARG A 67 1.12 -9.48 -1.25
C ARG A 67 1.69 -8.21 -0.63
N LEU A 68 2.31 -8.31 0.54
CA LEU A 68 2.89 -7.16 1.25
C LEU A 68 4.11 -6.61 0.51
N ASP A 69 4.96 -7.45 -0.04
CA ASP A 69 6.12 -7.00 -0.81
C ASP A 69 5.69 -6.35 -2.13
N TRP A 70 4.70 -6.93 -2.81
CA TRP A 70 4.08 -6.34 -4.00
C TRP A 70 3.45 -4.98 -3.69
N CYS A 71 2.72 -4.86 -2.58
CA CYS A 71 2.15 -3.58 -2.14
C CYS A 71 3.24 -2.55 -1.83
N ARG A 72 4.30 -2.95 -1.12
CA ARG A 72 5.46 -2.10 -0.80
C ARG A 72 6.10 -1.52 -2.06
N THR A 73 6.48 -2.39 -3.00
CA THR A 73 7.17 -1.98 -4.23
C THR A 73 6.28 -1.14 -5.14
N THR A 74 4.99 -1.49 -5.26
CA THR A 74 4.00 -0.69 -5.99
C THR A 74 3.84 0.71 -5.40
N CYS A 75 3.80 0.85 -4.07
CA CYS A 75 3.72 2.16 -3.41
C CYS A 75 4.96 3.02 -3.71
N LEU A 76 6.16 2.44 -3.69
CA LEU A 76 7.39 3.18 -3.96
C LEU A 76 7.46 3.66 -5.41
N ASP A 77 7.09 2.82 -6.37
CA ASP A 77 6.99 3.21 -7.79
C ASP A 77 5.95 4.31 -8.00
N CYS A 78 4.78 4.19 -7.35
CA CYS A 78 3.75 5.21 -7.40
C CYS A 78 4.20 6.53 -6.77
N ALA A 79 4.90 6.50 -5.63
CA ALA A 79 5.42 7.70 -4.99
C ALA A 79 6.46 8.40 -5.87
N ALA A 80 7.38 7.66 -6.50
CA ALA A 80 8.34 8.21 -7.44
C ALA A 80 7.66 8.82 -8.68
N HIS A 81 6.54 8.24 -9.10
CA HIS A 81 5.74 8.78 -10.18
C HIS A 81 4.99 10.07 -9.78
N CYS A 82 4.16 10.02 -8.72
CA CYS A 82 3.36 11.15 -8.26
C CYS A 82 4.23 12.34 -7.80
N ALA A 83 5.49 12.13 -7.40
CA ALA A 83 6.43 13.22 -7.08
C ALA A 83 6.71 14.18 -8.26
N ARG A 84 6.34 13.80 -9.49
CA ARG A 84 6.44 14.64 -10.69
C ARG A 84 5.13 15.36 -11.03
N LEU A 85 4.05 15.09 -10.31
CA LEU A 85 2.74 15.66 -10.54
C LEU A 85 2.52 16.85 -9.60
N PRO A 86 2.08 18.02 -10.11
CA PRO A 86 1.70 19.14 -9.26
C PRO A 86 0.54 18.76 -8.33
N GLY A 87 0.64 19.07 -7.03
CA GLY A 87 -0.46 18.86 -6.07
C GLY A 87 -0.63 17.41 -5.58
N ALA A 88 0.36 16.55 -5.79
CA ALA A 88 0.34 15.14 -5.39
C ALA A 88 1.20 14.83 -4.15
N GLU A 89 1.61 15.85 -3.40
CA GLU A 89 2.48 15.73 -2.22
C GLU A 89 1.88 14.78 -1.17
N ASP A 90 0.57 14.87 -0.95
CA ASP A 90 -0.16 14.00 -0.02
C ASP A 90 -0.16 12.54 -0.46
N ALA A 91 -0.32 12.28 -1.77
CA ALA A 91 -0.24 10.92 -2.32
C ALA A 91 1.18 10.35 -2.19
N VAL A 92 2.20 11.17 -2.43
CA VAL A 92 3.62 10.77 -2.26
C VAL A 92 3.90 10.41 -0.80
N ALA A 93 3.48 11.24 0.16
CA ALA A 93 3.66 10.99 1.58
C ALA A 93 2.93 9.71 2.02
N ALA A 94 1.69 9.53 1.58
CA ALA A 94 0.88 8.37 1.91
C ALA A 94 1.46 7.06 1.36
N CYS A 95 1.91 7.05 0.10
CA CYS A 95 2.55 5.89 -0.50
C CYS A 95 3.86 5.51 0.21
N ARG A 96 4.69 6.49 0.61
CA ARG A 96 5.90 6.23 1.39
C ARG A 96 5.59 5.67 2.78
N ALA A 97 4.59 6.22 3.46
CA ALA A 97 4.13 5.71 4.76
C ALA A 97 3.58 4.28 4.64
N CYS A 98 2.81 4.00 3.57
CA CYS A 98 2.33 2.65 3.28
C CYS A 98 3.48 1.66 3.04
N ALA A 99 4.44 2.01 2.18
CA ALA A 99 5.61 1.17 1.95
C ALA A 99 6.39 0.87 3.23
N ALA A 100 6.54 1.84 4.13
CA ALA A 100 7.19 1.65 5.43
C ALA A 100 6.39 0.72 6.35
N SER A 101 5.06 0.84 6.37
CA SER A 101 4.19 -0.04 7.15
C SER A 101 4.18 -1.48 6.61
N CYS A 102 4.15 -1.68 5.29
CA CYS A 102 4.30 -2.99 4.67
C CYS A 102 5.65 -3.64 5.02
N ALA A 103 6.74 -2.87 4.93
CA ALA A 103 8.08 -3.35 5.28
C ALA A 103 8.20 -3.76 6.77
N ARG A 104 7.63 -2.96 7.67
CA ARG A 104 7.58 -3.27 9.10
C ARG A 104 6.78 -4.54 9.37
N PHE A 105 5.63 -4.69 8.73
CA PHE A 105 4.82 -5.89 8.93
C PHE A 105 5.51 -7.15 8.36
N LEU A 106 6.15 -7.05 7.20
CA LEU A 106 7.01 -8.12 6.66
C LEU A 106 8.12 -8.54 7.65
N ALA A 107 8.77 -7.58 8.31
CA ALA A 107 9.77 -7.90 9.33
C ALA A 107 9.16 -8.65 10.52
N THR A 108 7.94 -8.28 10.94
CA THR A 108 7.21 -9.00 11.99
C THR A 108 6.79 -10.41 11.57
N LEU A 109 6.53 -10.65 10.28
CA LEU A 109 6.27 -11.98 9.71
C LEU A 109 7.52 -12.85 9.54
N ALA A 110 8.72 -12.23 9.45
CA ALA A 110 9.99 -12.94 9.34
C ALA A 110 10.61 -13.29 10.70
N ALA A 111 10.18 -12.61 11.77
CA ALA A 111 10.61 -12.88 13.14
C ALA A 111 9.78 -13.97 13.84
N ARG A 112 8.94 -14.68 13.09
CA ARG A 112 8.03 -15.73 13.53
C ARG A 112 8.25 -16.94 12.64
#